data_AF-A0A0W0VNH6-F1
#
_entry.id   AF-A0A0W0VNH6-F1
#
_cell.length_a   1.000
_cell.length_b   1.000
_cell.length_c   1.000
_cell.angle_alpha   90.00
_cell.angle_beta   90.00
_cell.angle_gamma   90.00
#
_symmetry.space_group_name_H-M   'P 1'
#
loop_
_entity.id
_entity.type
_entity.pdbx_description
1 polymer ?
#
loop_
_entity_poly.entity_id
_entity_poly.type
_entity_poly.pdbx_seq_one_letter_code
_entity_poly.pdbx_strand_id
1 'polypeptide(L)'
;MIKNKFIVFAEKQVKFFPSSDKYKIIISLLALIYLLTASFSIYKYVRVKARYKTKISEYQSRLSEYQTQLSEYQKSINAWEAEFNRVYYKYKIVPDNLDIVELRSSVDEKFKYNSNLKKAKTWEELKGLLEKEFALLKPTLMQEWKITDEKLLLAGYITAKVTNLWDRKRFHSQQDRVSLNQFLNGKYADCSNHAIFLYMLLNNFGIPAKRVGDYGHVYVEAVINNKPFIFDSFQGFFADISAEDYILHKDKHLNYYLLPYYINSSNGKNHKEFGKTRFQKIIFKDGERLYPYINDEKMISYMNKNNIVMTI
;
A
#
# COMPACT_ATOMS: atom_id res chain seq x y z
N MET A 1 7.48 21.22 55.05
CA MET A 1 6.39 22.22 54.91
C MET A 1 5.09 21.85 55.64
N ILE A 2 4.54 20.63 55.49
CA ILE A 2 3.25 20.24 56.11
C ILE A 2 3.32 20.22 57.65
N LYS A 3 4.40 19.68 58.23
CA LYS A 3 4.62 19.62 59.68
C LYS A 3 4.57 21.00 60.36
N ASN A 4 5.22 22.01 59.77
CA ASN A 4 5.26 23.36 60.34
C ASN A 4 3.90 24.08 60.24
N LYS A 5 3.12 23.85 59.17
CA LYS A 5 1.77 24.42 59.06
C LYS A 5 0.80 23.80 60.06
N PHE A 6 0.94 22.51 60.37
CA PHE A 6 0.08 21.83 61.36
C PHE A 6 0.39 22.27 62.79
N ILE A 7 1.66 22.44 63.14
CA ILE A 7 2.08 22.94 64.46
C ILE A 7 1.56 24.37 64.69
N VAL A 8 1.75 25.28 63.72
CA VAL A 8 1.25 26.66 63.82
C VAL A 8 -0.28 26.73 63.90
N PHE A 9 -0.99 25.82 63.21
CA PHE A 9 -2.44 25.72 63.32
C PHE A 9 -2.88 25.22 64.71
N ALA A 10 -2.23 24.18 65.23
CA ALA A 10 -2.52 23.63 66.56
C ALA A 10 -2.25 24.66 67.67
N GLU A 11 -1.13 25.38 67.62
CA GLU A 11 -0.78 26.42 68.59
C GLU A 11 -1.78 27.58 68.63
N LYS A 12 -2.35 27.97 67.47
CA LYS A 12 -3.40 29.00 67.40
C LYS A 12 -4.73 28.53 67.99
N GLN A 13 -5.07 27.24 67.83
CA GLN A 13 -6.32 26.68 68.34
C GLN A 13 -6.29 26.45 69.85
N VAL A 14 -5.13 26.08 70.42
CA VAL A 14 -4.96 25.82 71.86
C VAL A 14 -5.25 27.05 72.74
N LYS A 15 -5.08 28.29 72.22
CA LYS A 15 -5.41 29.52 72.96
C LYS A 15 -6.91 29.75 73.18
N PHE A 16 -7.79 29.05 72.47
CA PHE A 16 -9.25 29.30 72.50
C PHE A 16 -10.05 28.30 73.34
N PHE A 17 -9.44 27.25 73.89
CA PHE A 17 -10.16 26.22 74.64
C PHE A 17 -9.87 26.29 76.15
N PRO A 18 -10.88 26.51 77.02
CA PRO A 18 -10.69 26.48 78.46
C PRO A 18 -10.25 25.09 78.93
N SER A 19 -9.44 25.04 79.99
CA SER A 19 -8.68 23.89 80.51
C SER A 19 -9.51 22.72 81.08
N SER A 20 -10.68 22.41 80.50
CA SER A 20 -11.44 21.22 80.89
C SER A 20 -10.83 19.96 80.24
N ASP A 21 -10.71 18.88 81.01
CA ASP A 21 -10.14 17.62 80.53
C ASP A 21 -10.89 17.02 79.32
N LYS A 22 -12.14 17.43 79.10
CA LYS A 22 -12.92 17.08 77.92
C LYS A 22 -12.27 17.54 76.60
N TYR A 23 -11.66 18.72 76.56
CA TYR A 23 -11.02 19.22 75.33
C TYR A 23 -9.71 18.48 75.01
N LYS A 24 -8.96 18.06 76.03
CA LYS A 24 -7.75 17.24 75.84
C LYS A 24 -8.11 15.92 75.17
N ILE A 25 -9.19 15.26 75.63
CA ILE A 25 -9.68 14.01 75.02
C ILE A 25 -10.06 14.22 73.56
N ILE A 26 -10.80 15.29 73.24
CA ILE A 26 -11.21 15.59 71.86
C ILE A 26 -9.98 15.85 70.96
N ILE A 27 -9.01 16.63 71.42
CA ILE A 27 -7.79 16.92 70.66
C ILE A 27 -6.98 15.63 70.43
N SER A 28 -6.84 14.78 71.45
CA SER A 28 -6.16 13.48 71.32
C SER A 28 -6.86 12.56 70.32
N LEU A 29 -8.20 12.52 70.31
CA LEU A 29 -8.98 11.75 69.34
C LEU A 29 -8.81 12.29 67.91
N LEU A 30 -8.84 13.61 67.71
CA LEU A 30 -8.61 14.21 66.40
C LEU A 30 -7.19 13.96 65.89
N ALA A 31 -6.19 14.02 66.77
CA ALA A 31 -4.81 13.68 66.44
C ALA A 31 -4.69 12.20 66.04
N LEU A 32 -5.36 11.29 66.76
CA LEU A 32 -5.38 9.88 66.42
C LEU A 32 -6.05 9.62 65.06
N ILE A 33 -7.20 10.23 64.78
CA ILE A 33 -7.89 10.12 63.48
C ILE A 33 -6.99 10.65 62.36
N TYR A 34 -6.31 11.77 62.58
CA TYR A 34 -5.36 12.32 61.61
C TYR A 34 -4.18 11.36 61.35
N LEU A 35 -3.61 10.77 62.40
CA LEU A 35 -2.52 9.78 62.25
C LEU A 35 -2.97 8.51 61.53
N LEU A 36 -4.20 8.05 61.77
CA LEU A 36 -4.78 6.89 61.09
C LEU A 36 -5.02 7.18 59.60
N THR A 37 -5.58 8.35 59.26
CA THR A 37 -5.83 8.74 57.86
C THR A 37 -4.53 8.99 57.09
N ALA A 38 -3.53 9.59 57.73
CA ALA A 38 -2.19 9.74 57.16
C ALA A 38 -1.51 8.39 56.93
N SER A 39 -1.54 7.49 57.91
CA SER A 39 -1.01 6.12 57.79
C SER A 39 -1.69 5.34 56.67
N PHE A 40 -3.00 5.45 56.53
CA PHE A 40 -3.75 4.80 55.46
C PHE A 40 -3.39 5.36 54.06
N SER A 41 -3.18 6.67 53.97
CA SER A 41 -2.74 7.32 52.73
C SER A 41 -1.33 6.89 52.34
N ILE A 42 -0.41 6.79 53.31
CA ILE A 42 0.95 6.25 53.10
C ILE A 42 0.87 4.79 52.64
N TYR A 43 0.05 3.97 53.29
CA TYR A 43 -0.16 2.57 52.89
C TYR A 43 -0.64 2.46 51.44
N LYS A 44 -1.64 3.26 51.04
CA LYS A 44 -2.11 3.32 49.64
C LYS A 44 -1.00 3.71 48.68
N TYR A 45 -0.23 4.75 49.01
CA TYR A 45 0.89 5.21 48.18
C TYR A 45 1.96 4.13 48.01
N VAL A 46 2.38 3.48 49.11
CA VAL A 46 3.36 2.38 49.08
C VAL A 46 2.85 1.22 48.21
N ARG A 47 1.57 0.86 48.34
CA ARG A 47 0.96 -0.21 47.53
C ARG A 47 0.91 0.15 46.04
N VAL A 48 0.56 1.38 45.69
CA VAL A 48 0.54 1.84 44.30
C VAL A 48 1.97 1.85 43.72
N LYS A 49 2.95 2.35 44.48
CA LYS A 49 4.37 2.32 44.10
C LYS A 49 4.87 0.89 43.83
N ALA A 50 4.47 -0.06 44.68
CA ALA A 50 4.81 -1.47 44.48
C ALA A 50 4.22 -2.04 43.17
N ARG A 51 2.95 -1.76 42.87
CA ARG A 51 2.31 -2.17 41.60
C ARG A 51 3.02 -1.59 40.37
N TYR A 52 3.42 -0.32 40.42
CA TYR A 52 4.16 0.29 39.31
C TYR A 52 5.54 -0.35 39.12
N LYS A 53 6.25 -0.68 40.21
CA LYS A 53 7.51 -1.42 40.11
C LYS A 53 7.33 -2.79 39.43
N THR A 54 6.29 -3.53 39.78
CA THR A 54 5.96 -4.81 39.13
C THR A 54 5.70 -4.62 37.63
N LYS A 55 4.88 -3.65 37.24
CA LYS A 55 4.60 -3.36 35.82
C LYS A 55 5.85 -2.97 35.03
N ILE A 56 6.75 -2.19 35.63
CA ILE A 56 8.03 -1.85 34.99
C ILE A 56 8.85 -3.11 34.72
N SER A 57 8.91 -4.03 35.69
CA SER A 57 9.61 -5.31 35.54
C SER A 57 8.99 -6.18 34.43
N GLU A 58 7.65 -6.22 34.33
CA GLU A 58 6.95 -6.95 33.26
C GLU A 58 7.26 -6.35 31.88
N TYR A 59 7.26 -5.02 31.74
CA TYR A 59 7.61 -4.39 30.47
C TYR A 59 9.07 -4.60 30.07
N GLN A 60 9.99 -4.58 31.04
CA GLN A 60 11.40 -4.89 30.79
C GLN A 60 11.58 -6.33 30.30
N SER A 61 10.86 -7.29 30.88
CA SER A 61 10.87 -8.68 30.43
C SER A 61 10.35 -8.82 28.99
N ARG A 62 9.23 -8.17 28.64
CA ARG A 62 8.69 -8.20 27.26
C ARG A 62 9.62 -7.54 26.24
N LEU A 63 10.30 -6.46 26.62
CA LEU A 63 11.32 -5.84 25.77
C LEU A 63 12.46 -6.81 25.46
N SER A 64 12.93 -7.56 26.46
CA SER A 64 13.95 -8.60 26.26
C SER A 64 13.47 -9.71 25.32
N GLU A 65 12.22 -10.13 25.44
CA GLU A 65 11.63 -11.15 24.56
C GLU A 65 11.57 -10.68 23.10
N TYR A 66 11.14 -9.44 22.86
CA TYR A 66 11.12 -8.86 21.51
C TYR A 66 12.52 -8.70 20.91
N GLN A 67 13.52 -8.35 21.73
CA GLN A 67 14.92 -8.31 21.26
C GLN A 67 15.42 -9.68 20.82
N THR A 68 15.07 -10.75 21.54
CA THR A 68 15.39 -12.12 21.13
C THR A 68 14.70 -12.48 19.81
N GLN A 69 13.40 -12.20 19.66
CA GLN A 69 12.67 -12.48 18.42
C GLN A 69 13.26 -11.73 17.21
N LEU A 70 13.65 -10.46 17.38
CA LEU A 70 14.33 -9.70 16.31
C LEU A 70 15.66 -10.34 15.89
N SER A 71 16.43 -10.87 16.86
CA SER A 71 17.67 -11.59 16.56
C SER A 71 17.42 -12.87 15.76
N GLU A 72 16.36 -13.62 16.07
CA GLU A 72 15.98 -14.83 15.35
C GLU A 72 15.50 -14.54 13.92
N TYR A 73 14.73 -13.45 13.73
CA TYR A 73 14.34 -13.00 12.40
C TYR A 73 15.54 -12.59 11.55
N GLN A 74 16.51 -11.86 12.14
CA GLN A 74 17.72 -11.48 11.41
C GLN A 74 18.54 -12.71 10.98
N LYS A 75 18.66 -13.72 11.85
CA LYS A 75 19.30 -14.99 11.49
C LYS A 75 18.60 -15.68 10.31
N SER A 76 17.26 -15.66 10.30
CA SER A 76 16.46 -16.26 9.22
C SER A 76 16.65 -15.54 7.88
N ILE A 77 16.71 -14.20 7.90
CA ILE A 77 17.01 -13.39 6.70
C ILE A 77 18.39 -13.74 6.15
N ASN A 78 19.41 -13.76 7.02
CA ASN A 78 20.79 -14.07 6.61
C ASN A 78 20.89 -15.49 6.01
N ALA A 79 20.17 -16.46 6.58
CA ALA A 79 20.13 -17.83 6.05
C ALA A 79 19.46 -17.88 4.67
N TRP A 80 18.36 -17.13 4.47
CA TRP A 80 17.68 -17.05 3.19
C TRP A 80 18.55 -16.38 2.11
N GLU A 81 19.25 -15.29 2.43
CA GLU A 81 20.16 -14.61 1.50
C GLU A 81 21.32 -15.52 1.09
N ALA A 82 21.88 -16.29 2.04
CA ALA A 82 22.92 -17.26 1.75
C ALA A 82 22.43 -18.36 0.79
N GLU A 83 21.23 -18.90 1.02
CA GLU A 83 20.64 -19.91 0.16
C GLU A 83 20.26 -19.37 -1.22
N PHE A 84 19.69 -18.16 -1.28
CA PHE A 84 19.41 -17.47 -2.54
C PHE A 84 20.67 -17.31 -3.37
N ASN A 85 21.75 -16.80 -2.76
CA ASN A 85 23.03 -16.64 -3.45
C ASN A 85 23.58 -18.00 -3.90
N ARG A 86 23.51 -19.04 -3.05
CA ARG A 86 23.94 -20.40 -3.41
C ARG A 86 23.20 -20.90 -4.66
N VAL A 87 21.88 -20.77 -4.70
CA VAL A 87 21.05 -21.19 -5.84
C VAL A 87 21.33 -20.34 -7.08
N TYR A 88 21.36 -19.01 -6.93
CA TYR A 88 21.63 -18.06 -8.00
C TYR A 88 22.97 -18.31 -8.69
N TYR A 89 24.04 -18.55 -7.93
CA TYR A 89 25.36 -18.84 -8.50
C TYR A 89 25.50 -20.29 -9.00
N LYS A 90 24.81 -21.26 -8.39
CA LYS A 90 24.80 -22.66 -8.85
C LYS A 90 24.13 -22.81 -10.22
N TYR A 91 23.04 -22.09 -10.46
CA TYR A 91 22.30 -22.12 -11.72
C TYR A 91 22.58 -20.89 -12.57
N LYS A 92 23.87 -20.62 -12.83
CA LYS A 92 24.32 -19.54 -13.72
C LYS A 92 23.74 -19.71 -15.14
N ILE A 93 22.46 -19.39 -15.32
CA ILE A 93 21.77 -19.23 -16.60
C ILE A 93 22.17 -17.85 -17.10
N VAL A 94 23.41 -17.75 -17.56
CA VAL A 94 23.79 -16.73 -18.53
C VAL A 94 24.01 -17.50 -19.82
N PRO A 95 23.05 -17.49 -20.78
CA PRO A 95 23.37 -17.91 -22.12
C PRO A 95 24.21 -16.78 -22.73
N ASP A 96 25.52 -16.98 -22.78
CA ASP A 96 26.45 -15.99 -23.36
C ASP A 96 26.25 -15.80 -24.88
N ASN A 97 25.44 -16.62 -25.57
CA ASN A 97 25.32 -16.59 -27.03
C ASN A 97 23.88 -16.67 -27.55
N LEU A 98 22.94 -15.87 -27.03
CA LEU A 98 21.69 -15.63 -27.75
C LEU A 98 21.66 -14.19 -28.25
N ASP A 99 21.83 -14.06 -29.56
CA ASP A 99 21.78 -12.81 -30.30
C ASP A 99 20.33 -12.28 -30.32
N ILE A 100 19.91 -11.70 -29.19
CA ILE A 100 18.57 -11.12 -28.98
C ILE A 100 18.54 -9.69 -29.56
N VAL A 101 19.49 -9.27 -30.39
CA VAL A 101 19.57 -7.90 -30.89
C VAL A 101 18.51 -7.61 -31.96
N GLU A 102 18.11 -8.60 -32.76
CA GLU A 102 17.26 -8.35 -33.94
C GLU A 102 15.75 -8.30 -33.65
N LEU A 103 15.27 -8.90 -32.56
CA LEU A 103 13.87 -8.76 -32.10
C LEU A 103 13.66 -7.60 -31.11
N ARG A 104 14.75 -7.05 -30.54
CA ARG A 104 14.75 -5.97 -29.52
C ARG A 104 14.28 -4.61 -30.04
N SER A 105 14.46 -4.31 -31.32
CA SER A 105 14.21 -2.96 -31.85
C SER A 105 12.76 -2.72 -32.28
N SER A 106 12.01 -3.76 -32.68
CA SER A 106 10.74 -3.52 -33.40
C SER A 106 9.50 -3.25 -32.52
N VAL A 107 9.49 -3.67 -31.25
CA VAL A 107 8.36 -3.43 -30.31
C VAL A 107 8.67 -2.30 -29.34
N ASP A 108 9.91 -2.22 -28.86
CA ASP A 108 10.38 -1.19 -27.91
C ASP A 108 10.37 0.22 -28.53
N GLU A 109 10.70 0.35 -29.82
CA GLU A 109 10.52 1.63 -30.54
C GLU A 109 9.04 1.97 -30.76
N LYS A 110 8.17 0.98 -30.93
CA LYS A 110 6.73 1.19 -31.17
C LYS A 110 5.99 1.65 -29.92
N PHE A 111 6.38 1.23 -28.72
CA PHE A 111 5.76 1.73 -27.48
C PHE A 111 6.34 3.07 -26.98
N LYS A 112 7.53 3.47 -27.44
CA LYS A 112 8.09 4.83 -27.26
C LYS A 112 7.26 5.93 -27.94
N TYR A 113 6.22 5.59 -28.70
CA TYR A 113 5.27 6.50 -29.36
C TYR A 113 4.31 7.27 -28.44
N ASN A 114 4.52 7.26 -27.11
CA ASN A 114 3.80 8.18 -26.21
C ASN A 114 3.99 9.67 -26.57
N SER A 115 5.01 10.01 -27.37
CA SER A 115 5.23 11.37 -27.86
C SER A 115 4.08 11.92 -28.71
N ASN A 116 3.32 11.07 -29.42
CA ASN A 116 2.22 11.53 -30.26
C ASN A 116 0.92 11.71 -29.49
N LEU A 117 0.64 10.88 -28.47
CA LEU A 117 -0.55 11.06 -27.63
C LEU A 117 -0.54 12.40 -26.90
N LYS A 118 0.64 12.88 -26.49
CA LYS A 118 0.81 14.20 -25.87
C LYS A 118 0.60 15.38 -26.83
N LYS A 119 0.50 15.14 -28.14
CA LYS A 119 0.20 16.19 -29.14
C LYS A 119 -1.30 16.42 -29.30
N ALA A 120 -2.15 15.52 -28.80
CA ALA A 120 -3.60 15.69 -28.85
C ALA A 120 -4.02 16.94 -28.06
N LYS A 121 -4.88 17.76 -28.65
CA LYS A 121 -5.48 18.94 -28.04
C LYS A 121 -6.95 18.73 -27.70
N THR A 122 -7.59 17.77 -28.35
CA THR A 122 -9.00 17.41 -28.14
C THR A 122 -9.16 15.91 -27.84
N TRP A 123 -10.34 15.52 -27.34
CA TRP A 123 -10.67 14.12 -27.09
C TRP A 123 -10.75 13.31 -28.38
N GLU A 124 -11.27 13.92 -29.44
CA GLU A 124 -11.41 13.31 -30.77
C GLU A 124 -10.04 13.04 -31.39
N GLU A 125 -9.10 13.98 -31.27
CA GLU A 125 -7.71 13.80 -31.72
C GLU A 125 -7.02 12.66 -30.94
N LEU A 126 -7.16 12.65 -29.62
CA LEU A 126 -6.59 11.59 -28.78
C LEU A 126 -7.17 10.21 -29.14
N LYS A 127 -8.50 10.13 -29.31
CA LYS A 127 -9.19 8.92 -29.73
C LYS A 127 -8.68 8.45 -31.09
N GLY A 128 -8.61 9.33 -32.09
CA GLY A 128 -8.13 8.97 -33.43
C GLY A 128 -6.67 8.49 -33.44
N LEU A 129 -5.80 9.08 -32.61
CA LEU A 129 -4.43 8.61 -32.44
C LEU A 129 -4.37 7.21 -31.83
N LEU A 130 -5.15 6.96 -30.77
CA LEU A 130 -5.25 5.66 -30.11
C LEU A 130 -5.85 4.59 -31.05
N GLU A 131 -6.89 4.92 -31.83
CA GLU A 131 -7.50 4.01 -32.82
C GLU A 131 -6.49 3.61 -33.90
N LYS A 132 -5.79 4.60 -34.47
CA LYS A 132 -4.78 4.36 -35.51
C LYS A 132 -3.63 3.50 -34.98
N GLU A 133 -3.15 3.79 -33.78
CA GLU A 133 -2.07 3.03 -33.16
C GLU A 133 -2.53 1.61 -32.78
N PHE A 134 -3.72 1.46 -32.20
CA PHE A 134 -4.31 0.16 -31.88
C PHE A 134 -4.49 -0.70 -33.13
N ALA A 135 -5.04 -0.15 -34.22
CA ALA A 135 -5.23 -0.87 -35.47
C ALA A 135 -3.91 -1.44 -36.04
N LEU A 136 -2.80 -0.70 -35.91
CA LEU A 136 -1.47 -1.14 -36.32
C LEU A 136 -0.91 -2.24 -35.42
N LEU A 137 -1.15 -2.16 -34.10
CA LEU A 137 -0.60 -3.09 -33.12
C LEU A 137 -1.48 -4.32 -32.87
N LYS A 138 -2.78 -4.28 -33.23
CA LYS A 138 -3.78 -5.29 -32.91
C LYS A 138 -3.33 -6.73 -33.21
N PRO A 139 -2.79 -7.08 -34.41
CA PRO A 139 -2.38 -8.45 -34.69
C PRO A 139 -1.30 -8.95 -33.72
N THR A 140 -0.30 -8.12 -33.44
CA THR A 140 0.77 -8.42 -32.48
C THR A 140 0.23 -8.56 -31.07
N LEU A 141 -0.65 -7.64 -30.63
CA LEU A 141 -1.25 -7.69 -29.30
C LEU A 141 -2.11 -8.95 -29.11
N MET A 142 -2.92 -9.35 -30.10
CA MET A 142 -3.70 -10.59 -30.06
C MET A 142 -2.80 -11.81 -29.91
N GLN A 143 -1.69 -11.85 -30.65
CA GLN A 143 -0.73 -12.96 -30.60
C GLN A 143 0.00 -13.02 -29.25
N GLU A 144 0.50 -11.89 -28.77
CA GLU A 144 1.33 -11.84 -27.56
C GLU A 144 0.52 -11.93 -26.28
N TRP A 145 -0.65 -11.29 -26.22
CA TRP A 145 -1.49 -11.27 -25.02
C TRP A 145 -2.47 -12.44 -24.97
N LYS A 146 -2.59 -13.20 -26.07
CA LYS A 146 -3.51 -14.35 -26.18
C LYS A 146 -4.96 -13.95 -25.85
N ILE A 147 -5.34 -12.70 -26.14
CA ILE A 147 -6.72 -12.19 -26.00
C ILE A 147 -7.34 -12.16 -27.39
N THR A 148 -8.37 -12.98 -27.58
CA THR A 148 -9.13 -13.04 -28.85
C THR A 148 -10.27 -12.04 -28.91
N ASP A 149 -10.77 -11.59 -27.75
CA ASP A 149 -11.82 -10.58 -27.68
C ASP A 149 -11.27 -9.19 -27.98
N GLU A 150 -11.73 -8.59 -29.07
CA GLU A 150 -11.23 -7.30 -29.55
C GLU A 150 -11.51 -6.14 -28.59
N LYS A 151 -12.67 -6.14 -27.91
CA LYS A 151 -13.02 -5.08 -26.97
C LYS A 151 -12.19 -5.17 -25.70
N LEU A 152 -11.94 -6.38 -25.20
CA LEU A 152 -11.06 -6.62 -24.06
C LEU A 152 -9.61 -6.28 -24.41
N LEU A 153 -9.16 -6.63 -25.61
CA LEU A 153 -7.83 -6.26 -26.10
C LEU A 153 -7.68 -4.73 -26.17
N LEU A 154 -8.67 -4.04 -26.73
CA LEU A 154 -8.70 -2.58 -26.80
C LEU A 154 -8.72 -1.94 -25.40
N ALA A 155 -9.53 -2.45 -24.48
CA ALA A 155 -9.59 -1.94 -23.10
C ALA A 155 -8.25 -2.14 -22.36
N GLY A 156 -7.63 -3.31 -22.51
CA GLY A 156 -6.31 -3.59 -21.96
C GLY A 156 -5.23 -2.69 -22.58
N TYR A 157 -5.27 -2.47 -23.89
CA TYR A 157 -4.38 -1.57 -24.59
C TYR A 157 -4.50 -0.12 -24.10
N ILE A 158 -5.72 0.40 -24.01
CA ILE A 158 -5.99 1.75 -23.49
C ILE A 158 -5.48 1.86 -22.05
N THR A 159 -5.76 0.86 -21.21
CA THR A 159 -5.29 0.82 -19.82
C THR A 159 -3.78 0.93 -19.75
N ALA A 160 -3.06 0.12 -20.55
CA ALA A 160 -1.60 0.16 -20.62
C ALA A 160 -1.10 1.54 -21.07
N LYS A 161 -1.75 2.17 -22.06
CA LYS A 161 -1.41 3.52 -22.50
C LYS A 161 -1.58 4.53 -21.38
N VAL A 162 -2.71 4.52 -20.66
CA VAL A 162 -2.95 5.41 -19.53
C VAL A 162 -1.90 5.22 -18.43
N THR A 163 -1.53 3.98 -18.11
CA THR A 163 -0.45 3.70 -17.13
C THR A 163 0.85 4.37 -17.56
N ASN A 164 1.20 4.29 -18.85
CA ASN A 164 2.46 4.79 -19.42
C ASN A 164 2.48 6.32 -19.69
N LEU A 165 1.37 7.04 -19.55
CA LEU A 165 1.34 8.49 -19.83
C LEU A 165 2.10 9.34 -18.79
N TRP A 166 2.20 8.86 -17.54
CA TRP A 166 2.78 9.63 -16.43
C TRP A 166 3.94 8.97 -15.72
N ASP A 167 4.79 9.83 -15.15
CA ASP A 167 5.87 9.43 -14.24
C ASP A 167 5.29 9.26 -12.83
N ARG A 168 5.50 8.09 -12.21
CA ARG A 168 5.01 7.79 -10.86
C ARG A 168 5.86 8.52 -9.82
N LYS A 169 5.56 9.79 -9.53
CA LYS A 169 6.05 10.44 -8.30
C LYS A 169 4.91 10.60 -7.30
N ARG A 170 5.16 10.15 -6.07
CA ARG A 170 4.20 10.13 -4.96
C ARG A 170 3.81 11.55 -4.57
N PHE A 171 2.58 11.97 -4.84
CA PHE A 171 1.96 13.10 -4.15
C PHE A 171 0.46 12.86 -3.90
N HIS A 172 0.02 13.23 -2.71
CA HIS A 172 -1.35 13.11 -2.20
C HIS A 172 -2.04 14.47 -2.18
N SER A 173 -2.32 15.05 -3.34
CA SER A 173 -3.23 16.19 -3.39
C SER A 173 -4.46 15.80 -4.20
N GLN A 174 -5.56 15.52 -3.49
CA GLN A 174 -6.88 15.29 -4.05
C GLN A 174 -7.29 16.50 -4.90
N GLN A 175 -7.16 16.39 -6.22
CA GLN A 175 -7.79 17.33 -7.15
C GLN A 175 -8.88 16.57 -7.90
N ASP A 176 -10.13 16.87 -7.57
CA ASP A 176 -11.31 16.16 -8.08
C ASP A 176 -11.61 16.43 -9.57
N ARG A 177 -10.87 17.32 -10.24
CA ARG A 177 -11.09 17.65 -11.65
C ARG A 177 -9.77 17.97 -12.33
N VAL A 178 -9.36 17.09 -13.24
CA VAL A 178 -8.24 17.32 -14.15
C VAL A 178 -8.83 17.50 -15.54
N SER A 179 -8.68 18.69 -16.11
CA SER A 179 -9.01 18.94 -17.53
C SER A 179 -8.12 18.09 -18.45
N LEU A 180 -8.57 17.79 -19.68
CA LEU A 180 -7.75 17.05 -20.67
C LEU A 180 -6.35 17.66 -20.84
N ASN A 181 -6.27 19.01 -20.88
CA ASN A 181 -4.98 19.70 -20.97
C ASN A 181 -4.11 19.51 -19.72
N GLN A 182 -4.69 19.59 -18.52
CA GLN A 182 -3.93 19.30 -17.29
C GLN A 182 -3.51 17.84 -17.22
N PHE A 183 -4.29 16.94 -17.83
CA PHE A 183 -3.99 15.52 -17.88
C PHE A 183 -2.80 15.24 -18.80
N LEU A 184 -2.92 15.63 -20.07
CA LEU A 184 -1.92 15.34 -21.11
C LEU A 184 -0.59 16.06 -20.85
N ASN A 185 -0.65 17.26 -20.28
CA ASN A 185 0.54 18.04 -19.90
C ASN A 185 0.93 17.83 -18.44
N GLY A 186 0.16 17.05 -17.69
CA GLY A 186 0.42 16.74 -16.29
C GLY A 186 1.74 16.01 -16.16
N LYS A 187 2.59 16.47 -15.24
CA LYS A 187 3.79 15.72 -14.88
C LYS A 187 3.46 14.53 -13.97
N TYR A 188 2.34 14.60 -13.26
CA TYR A 188 1.97 13.67 -12.19
C TYR A 188 0.46 13.43 -12.17
N ALA A 189 0.08 12.25 -11.71
CA ALA A 189 -1.31 11.84 -11.52
C ALA A 189 -1.41 10.81 -10.40
N ASP A 190 -2.48 10.89 -9.60
CA ASP A 190 -2.81 9.87 -8.61
C ASP A 190 -3.73 8.78 -9.22
N CYS A 191 -4.08 7.78 -8.42
CA CYS A 191 -4.95 6.69 -8.87
C CYS A 191 -6.35 7.17 -9.30
N SER A 192 -6.87 8.23 -8.67
CA SER A 192 -8.15 8.83 -9.05
C SER A 192 -8.08 9.47 -10.44
N ASN A 193 -7.00 10.20 -10.73
CA ASN A 193 -6.76 10.79 -12.05
C ASN A 193 -6.60 9.72 -13.14
N HIS A 194 -5.81 8.68 -12.87
CA HIS A 194 -5.65 7.52 -13.75
C HIS A 194 -7.00 6.84 -14.06
N ALA A 195 -7.82 6.62 -13.02
CA ALA A 195 -9.13 5.98 -13.16
C ALA A 195 -10.14 6.86 -13.91
N ILE A 196 -10.24 8.17 -13.59
CA ILE A 196 -11.15 9.10 -14.28
C ILE A 196 -10.89 9.10 -15.78
N PHE A 197 -9.63 9.17 -16.19
CA PHE A 197 -9.32 9.25 -17.61
C PHE A 197 -9.48 7.94 -18.34
N LEU A 198 -9.09 6.82 -17.70
CA LEU A 198 -9.39 5.50 -18.26
C LEU A 198 -10.91 5.34 -18.46
N TYR A 199 -11.71 5.69 -17.46
CA TYR A 199 -13.17 5.68 -17.54
C TYR A 199 -13.70 6.51 -18.72
N MET A 200 -13.18 7.73 -18.91
CA MET A 200 -13.57 8.59 -20.02
C MET A 200 -13.19 7.99 -21.37
N LEU A 201 -11.98 7.44 -21.50
CA LEU A 201 -11.54 6.82 -22.74
C LEU A 201 -12.39 5.59 -23.08
N LEU A 202 -12.56 4.64 -22.16
CA LEU A 202 -13.34 3.43 -22.43
C LEU A 202 -14.75 3.75 -22.93
N ASN A 203 -15.45 4.69 -22.29
CA ASN A 203 -16.78 5.11 -22.74
C ASN A 203 -16.76 5.78 -24.12
N ASN A 204 -15.74 6.60 -24.43
CA ASN A 204 -15.57 7.20 -25.76
C ASN A 204 -15.29 6.16 -26.87
N PHE A 205 -14.73 5.01 -26.50
CA PHE A 205 -14.51 3.86 -27.38
C PHE A 205 -15.72 2.90 -27.43
N GLY A 206 -16.85 3.28 -26.84
CA GLY A 206 -18.07 2.45 -26.83
C GLY A 206 -17.96 1.23 -25.92
N ILE A 207 -17.09 1.27 -24.92
CA ILE A 207 -16.95 0.25 -23.88
C ILE A 207 -17.59 0.81 -22.60
N PRO A 208 -18.81 0.38 -22.23
CA PRO A 208 -19.50 0.88 -21.05
C PRO A 208 -18.65 0.67 -19.81
N ALA A 209 -18.29 1.77 -19.15
CA ALA A 209 -17.43 1.74 -17.98
C ALA A 209 -17.92 2.69 -16.90
N LYS A 210 -17.64 2.37 -15.63
CA LYS A 210 -17.89 3.24 -14.48
C LYS A 210 -16.68 3.24 -13.55
N ARG A 211 -16.48 4.35 -12.86
CA ARG A 211 -15.47 4.47 -11.80
C ARG A 211 -15.96 3.75 -10.55
N VAL A 212 -15.08 2.95 -9.93
CA VAL A 212 -15.38 2.17 -8.73
C VAL A 212 -14.21 2.23 -7.75
N GLY A 213 -14.43 1.86 -6.49
CA GLY A 213 -13.43 1.97 -5.42
C GLY A 213 -13.86 2.90 -4.29
N ASP A 214 -12.93 3.23 -3.42
CA ASP A 214 -13.16 4.04 -2.22
C ASP A 214 -12.13 5.18 -2.11
N TYR A 215 -12.03 5.80 -0.92
CA TYR A 215 -11.06 6.86 -0.65
C TYR A 215 -9.60 6.41 -0.69
N GLY A 216 -9.33 5.10 -0.58
CA GLY A 216 -7.99 4.53 -0.55
C GLY A 216 -7.44 4.25 -1.94
N HIS A 217 -8.25 3.72 -2.86
CA HIS A 217 -7.84 3.44 -4.23
C HIS A 217 -9.02 3.37 -5.18
N VAL A 218 -8.82 3.80 -6.43
CA VAL A 218 -9.88 3.94 -7.43
C VAL A 218 -9.53 3.11 -8.67
N TYR A 219 -10.54 2.43 -9.19
CA TYR A 219 -10.47 1.54 -10.35
C TYR A 219 -11.53 1.93 -11.40
N VAL A 220 -11.53 1.23 -12.52
CA VAL A 220 -12.58 1.30 -13.54
C VAL A 220 -13.17 -0.08 -13.75
N GLU A 221 -14.49 -0.24 -13.55
CA GLU A 221 -15.21 -1.43 -14.00
C GLU A 221 -15.72 -1.17 -15.42
N ALA A 222 -15.44 -2.07 -16.36
CA ALA A 222 -16.00 -2.05 -17.70
C ALA A 222 -16.78 -3.33 -18.01
N VAL A 223 -17.86 -3.21 -18.78
CA VAL A 223 -18.69 -4.35 -19.20
C VAL A 223 -18.35 -4.70 -20.64
N ILE A 224 -17.77 -5.88 -20.85
CA ILE A 224 -17.35 -6.38 -22.15
C ILE A 224 -18.06 -7.72 -22.38
N ASN A 225 -18.89 -7.80 -23.41
CA ASN A 225 -19.76 -8.95 -23.72
C ASN A 225 -20.58 -9.42 -22.50
N ASN A 226 -21.23 -8.47 -21.81
CA ASN A 226 -22.02 -8.73 -20.60
C ASN A 226 -21.23 -9.30 -19.40
N LYS A 227 -19.90 -9.33 -19.47
CA LYS A 227 -19.04 -9.71 -18.35
C LYS A 227 -18.33 -8.47 -17.78
N PRO A 228 -18.34 -8.25 -16.47
CA PRO A 228 -17.60 -7.16 -15.86
C PRO A 228 -16.10 -7.48 -15.78
N PHE A 229 -15.29 -6.45 -15.94
CA PHE A 229 -13.83 -6.49 -15.78
C PHE A 229 -13.38 -5.27 -14.97
N ILE A 230 -12.44 -5.47 -14.05
CA ILE A 230 -11.79 -4.38 -13.31
C ILE A 230 -10.48 -4.04 -13.99
N PHE A 231 -10.27 -2.76 -14.25
CA PHE A 231 -9.03 -2.20 -14.78
C PHE A 231 -8.42 -1.24 -13.77
N ASP A 232 -7.12 -1.39 -13.55
CA ASP A 232 -6.31 -0.50 -12.73
C ASP A 232 -5.22 0.12 -13.61
N SER A 233 -5.49 1.30 -14.17
CA SER A 233 -4.50 2.04 -14.96
C SER A 233 -3.38 2.63 -14.11
N PHE A 234 -3.51 2.70 -12.79
CA PHE A 234 -2.42 3.17 -11.93
C PHE A 234 -1.37 2.06 -11.76
N GLN A 235 -1.81 0.82 -11.55
CA GLN A 235 -0.94 -0.34 -11.38
C GLN A 235 -0.60 -1.06 -12.70
N GLY A 236 -1.43 -0.91 -13.74
CA GLY A 236 -1.20 -1.52 -15.05
C GLY A 236 -1.71 -2.96 -15.14
N PHE A 237 -2.92 -3.25 -14.65
CA PHE A 237 -3.52 -4.58 -14.78
C PHE A 237 -5.02 -4.52 -15.07
N PHE A 238 -5.59 -5.66 -15.44
CA PHE A 238 -7.03 -5.90 -15.35
C PHE A 238 -7.35 -7.29 -14.79
N ALA A 239 -8.59 -7.50 -14.35
CA ALA A 239 -9.09 -8.76 -13.80
C ALA A 239 -10.53 -9.02 -14.24
N ASP A 240 -10.90 -10.29 -14.41
CA ASP A 240 -12.18 -10.72 -14.95
C ASP A 240 -13.28 -10.88 -13.89
N ILE A 241 -13.44 -9.85 -13.06
CA ILE A 241 -14.34 -9.82 -11.90
C ILE A 241 -15.14 -8.52 -11.85
N SER A 242 -16.28 -8.53 -11.14
CA SER A 242 -17.03 -7.31 -10.81
C SER A 242 -16.32 -6.47 -9.74
N ALA A 243 -16.61 -5.19 -9.68
CA ALA A 243 -16.15 -4.28 -8.63
C ALA A 243 -16.67 -4.71 -7.27
N GLU A 244 -17.93 -5.14 -7.20
CA GLU A 244 -18.53 -5.60 -5.95
C GLU A 244 -17.76 -6.81 -5.40
N ASP A 245 -17.54 -7.83 -6.23
CA ASP A 245 -16.84 -9.03 -5.78
C ASP A 245 -15.35 -8.77 -5.54
N TYR A 246 -14.74 -7.92 -6.38
CA TYR A 246 -13.36 -7.50 -6.21
C TYR A 246 -13.19 -6.76 -4.88
N ILE A 247 -14.02 -5.76 -4.56
CA ILE A 247 -13.93 -4.94 -3.34
C ILE A 247 -14.31 -5.76 -2.10
N LEU A 248 -15.39 -6.54 -2.16
CA LEU A 248 -15.90 -7.34 -1.04
C LEU A 248 -15.12 -8.64 -0.80
N HIS A 249 -14.14 -8.97 -1.64
CA HIS A 249 -13.34 -10.20 -1.53
C HIS A 249 -14.18 -11.48 -1.61
N LYS A 250 -15.27 -11.45 -2.39
CA LYS A 250 -16.20 -12.60 -2.46
C LYS A 250 -15.60 -13.79 -3.21
N ASP A 251 -14.67 -13.54 -4.14
CA ASP A 251 -14.06 -14.58 -4.97
C ASP A 251 -12.60 -14.84 -4.60
N LYS A 252 -12.26 -16.12 -4.42
CA LYS A 252 -10.92 -16.57 -4.04
C LYS A 252 -10.03 -16.90 -5.24
N HIS A 253 -10.59 -16.91 -6.46
CA HIS A 253 -9.89 -17.27 -7.69
C HIS A 253 -9.94 -16.12 -8.68
N LEU A 254 -9.00 -15.20 -8.53
CA LEU A 254 -8.86 -14.05 -9.41
C LEU A 254 -7.83 -14.33 -10.50
N ASN A 255 -8.23 -14.13 -11.77
CA ASN A 255 -7.29 -14.05 -12.87
C ASN A 255 -6.87 -12.60 -13.05
N TYR A 256 -5.64 -12.29 -12.66
CA TYR A 256 -5.04 -10.99 -12.95
C TYR A 256 -4.27 -11.07 -14.25
N TYR A 257 -4.42 -10.03 -15.05
CA TYR A 257 -3.74 -9.86 -16.32
C TYR A 257 -2.86 -8.62 -16.22
N LEU A 258 -1.57 -8.83 -16.03
CA LEU A 258 -0.60 -7.74 -16.00
C LEU A 258 -0.36 -7.23 -17.41
N LEU A 259 -0.52 -5.93 -17.58
CA LEU A 259 -0.28 -5.26 -18.84
C LEU A 259 1.21 -4.89 -18.94
N PRO A 260 1.80 -4.94 -20.15
CA PRO A 260 3.17 -4.48 -20.34
C PRO A 260 3.28 -3.00 -19.92
N TYR A 261 4.18 -2.70 -18.99
CA TYR A 261 4.40 -1.35 -18.48
C TYR A 261 5.88 -0.97 -18.60
N TYR A 262 6.15 0.26 -19.06
CA TYR A 262 7.46 0.86 -19.11
C TYR A 262 7.64 1.80 -17.92
N ILE A 263 8.42 1.38 -16.91
CA ILE A 263 8.91 2.30 -15.88
C ILE A 263 10.07 3.09 -16.50
N ASN A 264 9.81 4.31 -16.94
CA ASN A 264 10.88 5.23 -17.31
C ASN A 264 11.46 5.84 -16.03
N SER A 265 12.45 5.19 -15.41
CA SER A 265 13.06 5.72 -14.19
C SER A 265 13.88 6.96 -14.51
N SER A 266 13.31 8.14 -14.29
CA SER A 266 13.94 9.45 -14.55
C SER A 266 15.12 9.79 -13.62
N ASN A 267 15.57 8.86 -12.76
CA ASN A 267 16.53 9.14 -11.68
C ASN A 267 17.95 8.60 -11.89
N GLY A 268 18.34 8.14 -13.08
CA GLY A 268 19.75 7.86 -13.44
C GLY A 268 20.50 6.87 -12.54
N LYS A 269 19.81 6.21 -11.61
CA LYS A 269 20.34 5.13 -10.78
C LYS A 269 19.94 3.84 -11.45
N ASN A 270 20.96 3.08 -11.86
CA ASN A 270 20.91 1.77 -12.51
C ASN A 270 20.12 0.75 -11.68
N HIS A 271 18.80 0.89 -11.61
CA HIS A 271 17.94 -0.25 -11.42
C HIS A 271 17.93 -0.97 -12.76
N LYS A 272 18.43 -2.21 -12.76
CA LYS A 272 18.33 -3.13 -13.88
C LYS A 272 16.95 -2.95 -14.51
N GLU A 273 16.91 -2.72 -15.82
CA GLU A 273 15.70 -2.80 -16.63
C GLU A 273 14.95 -4.07 -16.21
N PHE A 274 13.94 -3.93 -15.34
CA PHE A 274 13.18 -5.06 -14.86
C PHE A 274 12.41 -5.56 -16.08
N GLY A 275 12.86 -6.71 -16.56
CA GLY A 275 12.68 -7.14 -17.92
C GLY A 275 11.22 -7.24 -18.32
N LYS A 276 10.97 -6.87 -19.59
CA LYS A 276 10.08 -7.59 -20.50
C LYS A 276 8.88 -8.22 -19.81
N THR A 277 7.95 -7.42 -19.33
CA THR A 277 6.67 -7.93 -18.85
C THR A 277 5.89 -8.42 -20.05
N ARG A 278 6.08 -9.71 -20.38
CA ARG A 278 5.10 -10.45 -21.17
C ARG A 278 3.76 -10.33 -20.45
N PHE A 279 2.68 -10.30 -21.21
CA PHE A 279 1.35 -10.44 -20.65
C PHE A 279 1.31 -11.70 -19.77
N GLN A 280 1.01 -11.52 -18.48
CA GLN A 280 1.05 -12.60 -17.50
C GLN A 280 -0.32 -12.78 -16.90
N LYS A 281 -0.83 -14.01 -16.98
CA LYS A 281 -1.99 -14.45 -16.22
C LYS A 281 -1.50 -14.95 -14.85
N ILE A 282 -1.83 -14.22 -13.81
CA ILE A 282 -1.55 -14.61 -12.43
C ILE A 282 -2.85 -15.14 -11.81
N ILE A 283 -2.79 -16.37 -11.32
CA ILE A 283 -3.91 -17.02 -10.64
C ILE A 283 -3.55 -17.07 -9.15
N PHE A 284 -4.28 -16.31 -8.33
CA PHE A 284 -4.12 -16.41 -6.88
C PHE A 284 -4.97 -17.57 -6.34
N LYS A 285 -4.41 -18.32 -5.39
CA LYS A 285 -5.15 -19.28 -4.57
C LYS A 285 -5.54 -18.60 -3.26
N ASP A 286 -6.74 -18.89 -2.78
CA ASP A 286 -7.18 -18.61 -1.41
C ASP A 286 -7.22 -17.12 -0.96
N GLY A 287 -7.89 -16.26 -1.74
CA GLY A 287 -8.25 -14.90 -1.27
C GLY A 287 -7.08 -13.93 -1.12
N GLU A 288 -5.88 -14.31 -1.59
CA GLU A 288 -4.73 -13.42 -1.66
C GLU A 288 -4.93 -12.35 -2.74
N ARG A 289 -4.51 -11.11 -2.43
CA ARG A 289 -4.53 -9.97 -3.35
C ARG A 289 -3.12 -9.51 -3.68
N LEU A 290 -3.01 -9.00 -4.90
CA LEU A 290 -2.00 -7.99 -5.24
C LEU A 290 -2.30 -6.72 -4.43
N TYR A 291 -1.54 -6.50 -3.34
CA TYR A 291 -1.68 -5.26 -2.59
C TYR A 291 -1.06 -4.08 -3.37
N PRO A 292 -1.71 -2.89 -3.37
CA PRO A 292 -1.34 -1.72 -4.17
C PRO A 292 0.07 -1.14 -3.92
N TYR A 293 0.80 -1.64 -2.93
CA TYR A 293 2.09 -1.08 -2.49
C TYR A 293 3.24 -2.08 -2.50
N ILE A 294 3.04 -3.24 -3.11
CA ILE A 294 4.13 -4.20 -3.27
C ILE A 294 4.94 -3.76 -4.49
N ASN A 295 6.15 -3.23 -4.28
CA ASN A 295 7.07 -3.01 -5.40
C ASN A 295 7.38 -4.37 -6.06
N ASP A 296 7.75 -4.35 -7.34
CA ASP A 296 7.86 -5.57 -8.15
C ASP A 296 8.78 -6.63 -7.51
N GLU A 297 9.83 -6.23 -6.79
CA GLU A 297 10.69 -7.13 -6.02
C GLU A 297 9.96 -7.83 -4.86
N LYS A 298 9.18 -7.09 -4.06
CA LYS A 298 8.35 -7.70 -3.02
C LYS A 298 7.22 -8.52 -3.64
N MET A 299 6.79 -8.22 -4.86
CA MET A 299 5.72 -8.94 -5.54
C MET A 299 6.22 -10.29 -6.02
N ILE A 300 7.39 -10.31 -6.67
CA ILE A 300 8.10 -11.53 -7.04
C ILE A 300 8.45 -12.34 -5.77
N SER A 301 8.95 -11.69 -4.72
CA SER A 301 9.24 -12.35 -3.44
C SER A 301 7.98 -12.95 -2.80
N TYR A 302 6.86 -12.23 -2.82
CA TYR A 302 5.56 -12.69 -2.33
C TYR A 302 5.03 -13.87 -3.16
N MET A 303 5.10 -13.78 -4.49
CA MET A 303 4.70 -14.88 -5.39
C MET A 303 5.51 -16.14 -5.13
N ASN A 304 6.84 -16.00 -5.01
CA ASN A 304 7.74 -17.11 -4.69
C ASN A 304 7.47 -17.69 -3.29
N LYS A 305 7.18 -16.83 -2.30
CA LYS A 305 6.90 -17.25 -0.93
C LYS A 305 5.59 -18.04 -0.79
N ASN A 306 4.57 -17.67 -1.56
CA ASN A 306 3.23 -18.27 -1.48
C ASN A 306 2.97 -19.35 -2.54
N ASN A 307 4.01 -19.85 -3.22
CA ASN A 307 3.89 -20.83 -4.30
C ASN A 307 2.85 -20.43 -5.37
N ILE A 308 2.74 -19.13 -5.66
CA ILE A 308 1.84 -18.64 -6.71
C ILE A 308 2.43 -19.06 -8.05
N VAL A 309 1.75 -20.00 -8.72
CA VAL A 309 2.19 -20.54 -10.00
C VAL A 309 1.87 -19.53 -11.10
N MET A 310 2.90 -18.86 -11.61
CA MET A 310 2.81 -18.14 -12.89
C MET A 310 2.60 -19.15 -14.00
N THR A 311 1.46 -19.08 -14.68
CA THR A 311 1.26 -19.81 -15.93
C THR A 311 1.54 -18.82 -17.07
N ILE A 312 2.64 -19.02 -17.79
CA ILE A 312 3.06 -18.18 -18.94
C ILE A 312 2.32 -18.61 -20.21
#